data_AF-A0A6J2YXM9-F1
#
_entry.id   AF-A0A6J2YXM9-F1
#
_cell.length_a   1.000
_cell.length_b   1.000
_cell.length_c   1.000
_cell.angle_alpha   90.00
_cell.angle_beta   90.00
_cell.angle_gamma   90.00
#
_symmetry.space_group_name_H-M   'P 1'
#
loop_
_entity.id
_entity.type
_entity.pdbx_description
1 polymer ?
#
loop_
_entity_poly.entity_id
_entity_poly.type
_entity_poly.pdbx_seq_one_letter_code
_entity_poly.pdbx_strand_id
1 'polypeptide(L)'
;MKREKFENKSAKSGDRRVIRHRTREPDRVTEMLKLCLQRICELQAEMNQVDEEVHDPEAEGYTACAMETLRFLTAQGMSPDHPVVRALTDRLLRNRD
;
A
#
# COMPACT_ATOMS: atom_id res chain seq x y z
N MET A 1 -7.83 -51.12 66.43
CA MET A 1 -7.70 -52.38 65.66
C MET A 1 -8.47 -52.26 64.35
N LYS A 2 -7.74 -52.33 63.23
CA LYS A 2 -8.03 -52.91 61.91
C LYS A 2 -9.50 -52.90 61.42
N ARG A 3 -9.76 -52.16 60.33
CA ARG A 3 -10.80 -52.51 59.36
C ARG A 3 -10.13 -52.93 58.05
N GLU A 4 -10.53 -54.11 57.61
CA GLU A 4 -9.98 -54.88 56.50
C GLU A 4 -10.32 -54.28 55.13
N LYS A 5 -9.40 -54.52 54.20
CA LYS A 5 -9.59 -54.35 52.76
C LYS A 5 -10.44 -55.49 52.22
N PHE A 6 -11.31 -55.25 51.23
CA PHE A 6 -11.51 -56.21 50.14
C PHE A 6 -11.87 -55.51 48.83
N GLU A 7 -11.41 -56.17 47.78
CA GLU A 7 -11.10 -55.76 46.41
C GLU A 7 -12.28 -55.64 45.43
N ASN A 8 -11.97 -54.93 44.34
CA ASN A 8 -12.38 -55.13 42.94
C ASN A 8 -13.87 -55.10 42.54
N LYS A 9 -14.18 -54.16 41.65
CA LYS A 9 -14.59 -54.49 40.27
C LYS A 9 -14.37 -53.32 39.31
N SER A 10 -13.49 -53.57 38.35
CA SER A 10 -13.21 -52.75 37.17
C SER A 10 -14.49 -52.49 36.36
N ALA A 11 -14.84 -51.23 36.17
CA ALA A 11 -15.60 -50.78 35.01
C ALA A 11 -14.77 -49.71 34.30
N LYS A 12 -13.97 -50.15 33.31
CA LYS A 12 -13.23 -49.30 32.39
C LYS A 12 -14.22 -48.41 31.63
N SER A 13 -14.37 -47.18 32.09
CA SER A 13 -14.98 -46.06 31.35
C SER A 13 -13.91 -45.00 31.16
N GLY A 14 -13.76 -44.53 29.93
CA GLY A 14 -12.64 -43.70 29.46
C GLY A 14 -12.24 -44.21 28.08
N ASP A 15 -13.20 -44.27 27.16
CA ASP A 15 -13.50 -43.14 26.28
C ASP A 15 -12.26 -42.66 25.50
N ARG A 16 -12.09 -43.32 24.35
CA ARG A 16 -11.81 -42.70 23.06
C ARG A 16 -10.71 -41.63 22.97
N ARG A 17 -9.79 -42.02 22.08
CA ARG A 17 -9.25 -41.23 20.96
C ARG A 17 -8.07 -40.32 21.31
N VAL A 18 -6.91 -40.82 20.90
CA VAL A 18 -5.76 -40.09 20.33
C VAL A 18 -6.16 -38.68 19.87
N ILE A 19 -5.89 -37.67 20.71
CA ILE A 19 -6.01 -36.27 20.29
C ILE A 19 -4.75 -35.95 19.49
N ARG A 20 -4.95 -35.91 18.17
CA ARG A 20 -4.01 -35.43 17.17
C ARG A 20 -3.67 -33.97 17.47
N HIS A 21 -2.46 -33.68 17.93
CA HIS A 21 -1.84 -32.38 17.69
C HIS A 21 -1.06 -32.45 16.36
N ARG A 22 -1.80 -32.39 15.24
CA ARG A 22 -1.23 -31.93 13.96
C ARG A 22 -1.30 -30.40 13.97
N THR A 23 -0.34 -29.75 14.62
CA THR A 23 -0.19 -28.28 14.62
C THR A 23 0.53 -27.77 13.37
N ARG A 24 0.56 -28.51 12.26
CA ARG A 24 1.38 -28.15 11.08
C ARG A 24 0.65 -27.26 10.05
N GLU A 25 -0.68 -27.26 10.06
CA GLU A 25 -1.53 -26.46 9.16
C GLU A 25 -1.60 -24.97 9.51
N PRO A 26 -1.84 -24.56 10.79
CA PRO A 26 -1.91 -23.14 11.14
C PRO A 26 -0.57 -22.44 10.91
N ASP A 27 0.55 -23.16 11.05
CA ASP A 27 1.89 -22.63 10.77
C ASP A 27 2.03 -22.22 9.31
N ARG A 28 1.58 -23.07 8.37
CA ARG A 28 1.67 -22.78 6.93
C ARG A 28 0.78 -21.60 6.51
N VAL A 29 -0.45 -21.52 7.02
CA VAL A 29 -1.34 -20.38 6.73
C VAL A 29 -0.76 -19.09 7.32
N THR A 30 -0.23 -19.16 8.54
CA THR A 30 0.41 -18.01 9.20
C THR A 30 1.66 -17.56 8.43
N GLU A 31 2.47 -18.48 7.93
CA GLU A 31 3.62 -18.16 7.06
C GLU A 31 3.17 -17.50 5.76
N MET A 32 2.13 -18.03 5.12
CA MET A 32 1.57 -17.42 3.91
C MET A 32 1.04 -16.01 4.18
N LEU A 33 0.35 -15.79 5.30
CA LEU A 33 -0.13 -14.45 5.69
C LEU A 33 1.02 -13.49 5.94
N LYS A 34 2.12 -13.95 6.57
CA LYS A 34 3.34 -13.13 6.75
C LYS A 34 3.97 -12.75 5.42
N LEU A 35 4.07 -13.70 4.48
CA LEU A 35 4.59 -13.44 3.13
C LEU A 35 3.71 -12.45 2.36
N CYS A 36 2.37 -12.61 2.44
CA CYS A 36 1.44 -11.66 1.84
C CYS A 36 1.59 -10.26 2.45
N LEU A 37 1.68 -10.16 3.78
CA LEU A 37 1.85 -8.87 4.47
C LEU A 37 3.18 -8.22 4.07
N GLN A 38 4.28 -8.98 4.03
CA GLN A 38 5.57 -8.48 3.58
C GLN A 38 5.47 -7.91 2.15
N ARG A 39 4.84 -8.64 1.22
CA ARG A 39 4.67 -8.16 -0.15
C ARG A 39 3.80 -6.91 -0.24
N ILE A 40 2.76 -6.81 0.59
CA ILE A 40 1.93 -5.59 0.67
C ILE A 40 2.78 -4.40 1.14
N CYS A 41 3.60 -4.58 2.18
CA CYS A 41 4.46 -3.51 2.67
C CYS A 41 5.53 -3.10 1.65
N GLU A 42 6.11 -4.05 0.91
CA GLU A 42 7.03 -3.76 -0.21
C GLU A 42 6.33 -2.95 -1.30
N LEU A 43 5.14 -3.37 -1.74
CA LEU A 43 4.36 -2.66 -2.75
C LEU A 43 3.97 -1.24 -2.29
N GLN A 44 3.61 -1.08 -1.01
CA GLN A 44 3.33 0.23 -0.44
C GLN A 44 4.57 1.11 -0.39
N ALA A 45 5.76 0.55 -0.09
CA ALA A 45 7.01 1.30 -0.13
C ALA A 45 7.39 1.69 -1.57
N GLU A 46 7.18 0.81 -2.55
CA GLU A 46 7.37 1.11 -3.98
C GLU A 46 6.43 2.23 -4.44
N MET A 47 5.14 2.19 -4.05
CA MET A 47 4.18 3.26 -4.36
C MET A 47 4.51 4.59 -3.67
N ASN A 48 4.90 4.55 -2.41
CA ASN A 48 5.29 5.76 -1.68
C ASN A 48 6.56 6.40 -2.25
N GLN A 49 7.48 5.61 -2.83
CA GLN A 49 8.64 6.15 -3.56
C GLN A 49 8.23 6.86 -4.86
N VAL A 50 7.13 6.42 -5.50
CA VAL A 50 6.57 7.13 -6.67
C VAL A 50 5.89 8.44 -6.25
N ASP A 51 5.27 8.48 -5.06
CA ASP A 51 4.67 9.71 -4.50
C ASP A 51 5.69 10.71 -3.90
N GLU A 52 6.95 10.29 -3.66
CA GLU A 52 8.02 11.20 -3.23
C GLU A 52 8.55 12.10 -4.38
N GLU A 53 8.19 11.82 -5.64
CA GLU A 53 8.25 12.82 -6.71
C GLU A 53 7.08 13.80 -6.58
N VAL A 54 7.17 14.71 -5.60
CA VAL A 54 6.33 15.91 -5.37
C VAL A 54 5.15 16.04 -6.35
N HIS A 55 4.13 15.20 -6.18
CA HIS A 55 2.90 15.30 -6.96
C HIS A 55 2.05 16.37 -6.30
N ASP A 56 2.35 17.63 -6.62
CA ASP A 56 1.57 18.79 -6.19
C ASP A 56 0.48 19.06 -7.24
N PRO A 57 -0.76 18.56 -7.05
CA PRO A 57 -1.83 18.72 -8.04
C PRO A 57 -2.19 20.19 -8.28
N GLU A 58 -1.95 21.07 -7.29
CA GLU A 58 -2.15 22.50 -7.46
C GLU A 58 -1.08 23.09 -8.40
N ALA A 59 0.19 22.75 -8.20
CA ALA A 59 1.25 23.14 -9.11
C ALA A 59 1.03 22.59 -10.53
N GLU A 60 0.54 21.36 -10.68
CA GLU A 60 0.18 20.79 -11.98
C GLU A 60 -0.96 21.56 -12.65
N GLY A 61 -2.00 21.90 -11.89
CA GLY A 61 -3.12 22.71 -12.37
C GLY A 61 -2.68 24.07 -12.90
N TYR A 62 -1.80 24.78 -12.17
CA TYR A 62 -1.24 26.05 -12.64
C TYR A 62 -0.39 25.87 -13.91
N THR A 63 0.40 24.78 -14.00
CA THR A 63 1.19 24.47 -15.19
C THR A 63 0.29 24.25 -16.41
N ALA A 64 -0.77 23.45 -16.25
CA ALA A 64 -1.72 23.17 -17.31
C ALA A 64 -2.41 24.46 -17.81
N CYS A 65 -2.83 25.33 -16.88
CA CYS A 65 -3.43 26.61 -17.20
C CYS A 65 -2.47 27.54 -17.98
N ALA A 66 -1.20 27.61 -17.55
CA ALA A 66 -0.17 28.37 -18.25
C ALA A 66 0.05 27.87 -19.68
N MET A 67 0.18 26.55 -19.85
CA MET A 67 0.35 25.92 -21.15
C MET A 67 -0.83 26.18 -22.08
N GLU A 68 -2.06 26.10 -21.58
CA GLU A 68 -3.27 26.38 -22.36
C GLU A 68 -3.35 27.85 -22.78
N THR A 69 -2.93 28.77 -21.90
CA THR A 69 -2.83 30.19 -22.23
C THR A 69 -1.88 30.42 -23.42
N LEU A 70 -0.72 29.79 -23.43
CA LEU A 70 0.24 29.92 -24.55
C LEU A 70 -0.30 29.29 -25.84
N ARG A 71 -1.01 28.16 -25.75
CA ARG A 71 -1.70 27.54 -26.90
C ARG A 71 -2.77 28.46 -27.47
N PHE A 72 -3.57 29.09 -26.62
CA PHE A 72 -4.58 30.06 -27.02
C PHE A 72 -3.95 31.23 -27.80
N LEU A 73 -2.87 31.82 -27.29
CA LEU A 73 -2.18 32.93 -27.97
C LEU A 73 -1.63 32.51 -29.34
N THR A 74 -1.08 31.30 -29.42
CA THR A 74 -0.60 30.72 -30.70
C THR A 74 -1.76 30.56 -31.68
N ALA A 75 -2.92 30.08 -31.22
CA ALA A 75 -4.12 29.94 -32.05
C ALA A 75 -4.70 31.30 -32.52
N GLN A 76 -4.45 32.38 -31.78
CA GLN A 76 -4.76 33.75 -32.21
C GLN A 76 -3.72 34.32 -33.21
N GLY A 77 -2.73 33.52 -33.63
CA GLY A 77 -1.71 33.91 -34.60
C GLY A 77 -0.51 34.62 -33.98
N MET A 78 -0.36 34.62 -32.65
CA MET A 78 0.83 35.17 -32.00
C MET A 78 1.99 34.20 -32.10
N SER A 79 3.11 34.64 -32.69
CA SER A 79 4.34 33.86 -32.73
C SER A 79 4.88 33.62 -31.30
N PRO A 80 5.50 32.46 -31.02
CA PRO A 80 6.26 32.23 -29.80
C PRO A 80 7.33 33.28 -29.52
N ASP A 81 7.87 33.92 -30.56
CA ASP A 81 8.88 34.99 -30.44
C ASP A 81 8.27 36.36 -30.11
N HIS A 82 6.94 36.49 -30.14
CA HIS A 82 6.25 37.73 -29.83
C HIS A 82 6.60 38.17 -28.39
N PRO A 83 6.93 39.45 -28.15
CA PRO A 83 7.42 39.92 -26.85
C PRO A 83 6.46 39.59 -25.70
N VAL A 84 5.15 39.69 -25.94
CA VAL A 84 4.12 39.32 -24.96
C VAL A 84 4.13 37.82 -24.66
N VAL A 85 4.26 36.96 -25.67
CA VAL A 85 4.28 35.49 -25.48
C VAL A 85 5.53 35.07 -24.74
N ARG A 86 6.68 35.65 -25.08
CA ARG A 86 7.95 35.44 -24.35
C ARG A 86 7.84 35.87 -22.88
N ALA A 87 7.37 37.09 -22.63
CA ALA A 87 7.22 37.59 -21.26
C ALA A 87 6.26 36.75 -20.43
N LEU A 88 5.16 36.27 -21.02
CA LEU A 88 4.22 35.37 -20.34
C LEU A 88 4.82 33.99 -20.09
N THR A 89 5.57 33.45 -21.05
CA THR A 89 6.27 32.16 -20.89
C THR A 89 7.27 32.23 -19.74
N ASP A 90 8.06 33.30 -19.68
CA ASP A 90 9.04 33.49 -18.59
C ASP A 90 8.34 33.62 -17.23
N ARG A 91 7.26 34.40 -17.15
CA ARG A 91 6.52 34.60 -15.90
C ARG A 91 5.78 33.36 -15.41
N LEU A 92 5.17 32.59 -16.32
CA LEU A 92 4.31 31.47 -15.95
C LEU A 92 5.08 30.17 -15.75
N LEU A 93 6.17 29.97 -16.48
CA LEU A 93 6.86 28.66 -16.54
C LEU A 93 8.31 28.69 -16.05
N ARG A 94 8.99 29.84 -16.01
CA ARG A 94 10.42 29.92 -15.65
C ARG A 94 10.72 30.50 -14.27
N ASN A 95 9.83 31.29 -13.68
CA ASN A 95 10.03 31.89 -12.35
C ASN A 95 9.38 31.07 -11.23
N ARG A 96 9.44 29.73 -11.27
CA ARG A 96 8.84 28.86 -10.24
C ARG A 96 9.85 28.39 -9.17
N ASP A 97 10.99 29.06 -9.09
CA ASP A 97 12.04 28.85 -8.08
C ASP A 97 11.78 29.68 -6.81
#